data_AF-A0A358Y2Y4-F1
#
_entry.id   AF-A0A358Y2Y4-F1
#
_cell.length_a   1.000
_cell.length_b   1.000
_cell.length_c   1.000
_cell.angle_alpha   90.00
_cell.angle_beta   90.00
_cell.angle_gamma   90.00
#
_symmetry.space_group_name_H-M   'P 1'
#
loop_
_entity.id
_entity.type
_entity.pdbx_description
1 polymer ?
#
loop_
_entity_poly.entity_id
_entity_poly.type
_entity_poly.pdbx_seq_one_letter_code
_entity_poly.pdbx_strand_id
1 'polypeptide(L)'
;MDLTNVSKKLVETAFLKDTIHQIQKDFTAIGINVSLCSSNLNELELELCIILQSLSPENFMQFAYVVDIGENKTREWMHSGGDLSIYTHLIIQREALKVFLRKEFAR
;
A
#
# COMPACT_ATOMS: atom_id res chain seq x y z
N MET A 1 15.86 -7.43 6.67
CA MET A 1 14.85 -7.10 7.71
C MET A 1 13.63 -7.94 7.41
N ASP A 2 13.14 -8.70 8.38
CA ASP A 2 12.09 -9.71 8.15
C ASP A 2 10.70 -9.05 8.04
N LEU A 3 10.11 -9.07 6.83
CA LEU A 3 8.76 -8.54 6.55
C LEU A 3 7.70 -9.20 7.46
N THR A 4 7.96 -10.41 7.95
CA THR A 4 7.09 -11.15 8.86
C THR A 4 6.85 -10.41 10.18
N ASN A 5 7.79 -9.56 10.62
CA ASN A 5 7.62 -8.75 11.83
C ASN A 5 6.77 -7.49 11.59
N VAL A 6 6.76 -6.96 10.36
CA VAL A 6 5.94 -5.80 9.98
C VAL A 6 4.47 -6.19 9.89
N SER A 7 4.16 -7.34 9.28
CA SER A 7 2.78 -7.85 9.19
C SER A 7 2.14 -8.10 10.56
N LYS A 8 2.93 -8.51 11.57
CA LYS A 8 2.44 -8.66 12.94
C LYS A 8 2.05 -7.33 13.60
N LYS A 9 2.75 -6.24 13.27
CA LYS A 9 2.44 -4.90 13.78
C LYS A 9 1.15 -4.33 13.18
N LEU A 10 0.68 -4.81 12.03
CA LEU A 10 -0.58 -4.37 11.41
C LEU A 10 -1.83 -4.76 12.22
N VAL A 11 -1.70 -5.65 13.21
CA VAL A 11 -2.77 -5.95 14.18
C VAL A 11 -2.92 -4.81 15.21
N GLU A 12 -1.89 -4.00 15.42
CA GLU A 12 -1.95 -2.86 16.33
C GLU A 12 -2.69 -1.69 15.68
N THR A 13 -3.80 -1.26 16.27
CA THR A 13 -4.68 -0.22 15.70
C THR A 13 -3.94 1.09 15.38
N ALA A 14 -3.00 1.51 16.22
CA ALA A 14 -2.23 2.73 15.98
C ALA A 14 -1.30 2.58 14.78
N PHE A 15 -0.63 1.44 14.65
CA PHE A 15 0.27 1.17 13.52
C PHE A 15 -0.49 1.01 12.20
N LEU A 16 -1.66 0.36 12.24
CA LEU A 16 -2.57 0.29 11.10
C LEU A 16 -3.00 1.69 10.66
N LYS A 17 -3.44 2.55 11.59
CA LYS A 17 -3.83 3.95 11.26
C LYS A 17 -2.71 4.74 10.61
N ASP A 18 -1.48 4.60 11.10
CA ASP A 18 -0.32 5.27 10.49
C ASP A 18 -0.02 4.71 9.09
N THR A 19 -0.19 3.41 8.88
CA THR A 19 -0.05 2.77 7.57
C THR A 19 -1.12 3.26 6.60
N ILE A 20 -2.37 3.34 7.04
CA ILE A 20 -3.48 3.92 6.26
C ILE A 20 -3.16 5.36 5.88
N HIS A 21 -2.76 6.19 6.84
CA HIS A 21 -2.41 7.58 6.59
C HIS A 21 -1.28 7.71 5.57
N GLN A 22 -0.27 6.83 5.66
CA GLN A 22 0.83 6.79 4.71
C GLN A 22 0.37 6.40 3.30
N ILE A 23 -0.52 5.41 3.16
CA ILE A 23 -1.13 5.04 1.87
C ILE A 23 -1.92 6.23 1.28
N GLN A 24 -2.75 6.88 2.10
CA GLN A 24 -3.52 8.05 1.66
C GLN A 24 -2.61 9.18 1.19
N LYS A 25 -1.51 9.45 1.90
CA LYS A 25 -0.51 10.44 1.50
C LYS A 25 0.11 10.12 0.14
N ASP A 26 0.41 8.85 -0.12
CA ASP A 26 1.02 8.41 -1.38
C ASP A 26 0.02 8.51 -2.55
N PHE A 27 -1.28 8.30 -2.31
CA PHE A 27 -2.34 8.63 -3.27
C PHE A 27 -2.44 10.15 -3.52
N THR A 28 -2.41 10.96 -2.47
CA THR A 28 -2.46 12.42 -2.61
C THR A 28 -1.26 12.95 -3.41
N ALA A 29 -0.09 12.32 -3.29
CA ALA A 29 1.11 12.68 -4.05
C ALA A 29 0.94 12.53 -5.57
N ILE A 30 0.04 11.65 -6.03
CA ILE A 30 -0.33 11.51 -7.45
C ILE A 30 -1.64 12.24 -7.80
N GLY A 31 -2.12 13.12 -6.92
CA GLY A 31 -3.32 13.94 -7.14
C GLY A 31 -4.64 13.21 -6.91
N ILE A 32 -4.63 12.05 -6.26
CA ILE A 32 -5.84 11.28 -5.95
C ILE A 32 -6.15 11.38 -4.46
N ASN A 33 -7.35 11.85 -4.13
CA ASN A 33 -7.82 11.89 -2.75
C ASN A 33 -8.65 10.64 -2.44
N VAL A 34 -8.11 9.76 -1.60
CA VAL A 34 -8.81 8.57 -1.11
C VAL A 34 -9.10 8.68 0.38
N SER A 35 -10.28 8.23 0.78
CA SER A 35 -10.68 8.14 2.19
C SER A 35 -10.70 6.68 2.60
N LEU A 36 -9.61 6.22 3.22
CA LEU A 36 -9.49 4.87 3.77
C LEU A 36 -9.84 4.93 5.26
N CYS A 37 -10.78 4.10 5.70
CA CYS A 37 -11.33 4.13 7.07
C CYS A 37 -11.27 2.77 7.77
N SER A 38 -10.48 1.85 7.24
CA SER A 38 -10.43 0.44 7.67
C SER A 38 -10.00 0.28 9.12
N SER A 39 -10.68 -0.62 9.83
CA SER A 39 -10.43 -0.90 11.25
C SER A 39 -9.47 -2.08 11.48
N ASN A 40 -9.28 -2.91 10.46
CA ASN A 40 -8.39 -4.07 10.46
C ASN A 40 -7.76 -4.29 9.08
N LEU A 41 -6.79 -5.22 9.01
CA LEU A 41 -6.02 -5.50 7.79
C LEU A 41 -6.90 -6.02 6.64
N ASN A 42 -7.86 -6.89 6.92
CA ASN A 42 -8.70 -7.48 5.87
C ASN A 42 -9.59 -6.41 5.21
N GLU A 43 -10.15 -5.50 6.00
CA GLU A 43 -10.90 -4.35 5.50
C GLU A 43 -10.00 -3.44 4.63
N LEU A 44 -8.77 -3.20 5.07
CA LEU A 44 -7.81 -2.38 4.32
C LEU A 44 -7.44 -3.03 2.99
N GLU A 45 -7.17 -4.33 2.98
CA GLU A 45 -6.90 -5.09 1.76
C GLU A 45 -8.08 -5.00 0.78
N LEU A 46 -9.31 -5.12 1.28
CA LEU A 46 -10.50 -5.05 0.43
C LEU A 46 -10.74 -3.63 -0.12
N GLU A 47 -10.69 -2.60 0.73
CA GLU A 47 -10.82 -1.20 0.31
C GLU A 47 -9.76 -0.83 -0.73
N LEU A 48 -8.50 -1.15 -0.45
CA LEU A 48 -7.39 -0.81 -1.34
C LEU A 48 -7.49 -1.57 -2.67
N CYS A 49 -7.88 -2.84 -2.65
CA CYS A 49 -8.12 -3.62 -3.87
C CYS A 49 -9.17 -2.95 -4.77
N ILE A 50 -10.30 -2.52 -4.19
CA ILE A 50 -11.36 -1.81 -4.93
C ILE A 50 -10.84 -0.51 -5.55
N ILE A 51 -10.09 0.27 -4.78
CA ILE A 51 -9.50 1.53 -5.26
C ILE A 51 -8.56 1.25 -6.43
N LEU A 52 -7.66 0.28 -6.29
CA LEU A 52 -6.68 -0.07 -7.33
C LEU A 52 -7.36 -0.56 -8.62
N GLN A 53 -8.47 -1.30 -8.54
CA GLN A 53 -9.26 -1.70 -9.72
C GLN A 53 -9.87 -0.51 -10.46
N SER A 54 -10.18 0.56 -9.74
CA SER A 54 -10.81 1.76 -10.31
C SER A 54 -9.81 2.75 -10.92
N LEU A 55 -8.50 2.56 -10.71
CA LEU A 55 -7.48 3.45 -11.26
C LEU A 55 -7.34 3.26 -12.77
N SER A 56 -7.07 4.37 -13.47
CA SER A 56 -6.56 4.27 -14.83
C SER A 56 -5.16 3.64 -14.83
N PRO A 57 -4.71 3.01 -15.93
CA PRO A 57 -3.37 2.44 -16.02
C PRO A 57 -2.26 3.46 -15.69
N GLU A 58 -2.42 4.72 -16.10
CA GLU A 58 -1.47 5.80 -15.82
C GLU A 58 -1.38 6.08 -14.32
N ASN A 59 -2.52 6.22 -13.65
CA ASN A 59 -2.58 6.48 -12.21
C ASN A 59 -2.07 5.29 -11.41
N PHE A 60 -2.37 4.06 -11.85
CA PHE A 60 -1.85 2.84 -11.23
C PHE A 60 -0.32 2.78 -11.32
N MET A 61 0.25 3.10 -12.47
CA MET A 61 1.70 3.16 -12.67
C MET A 61 2.36 4.25 -11.84
N GLN A 62 1.77 5.45 -11.80
CA GLN A 62 2.27 6.54 -10.95
C GLN A 62 2.21 6.16 -9.47
N PHE A 63 1.11 5.56 -9.02
CA PHE A 63 0.99 5.09 -7.65
C PHE A 63 2.06 4.05 -7.33
N ALA A 64 2.21 3.03 -8.18
CA ALA A 64 3.22 1.98 -8.05
C ALA A 64 4.63 2.55 -7.92
N TYR A 65 4.95 3.59 -8.70
CA TYR A 65 6.22 4.30 -8.61
C TYR A 65 6.40 5.00 -7.25
N VAL A 66 5.38 5.68 -6.73
CA VAL A 66 5.43 6.38 -5.43
C VAL A 66 5.58 5.39 -4.26
N VAL A 67 4.93 4.23 -4.33
CA VAL A 67 5.08 3.16 -3.32
C VAL A 67 6.36 2.33 -3.49
N ASP A 68 7.20 2.70 -4.48
CA ASP A 68 8.47 2.05 -4.81
C ASP A 68 8.30 0.56 -5.16
N ILE A 69 7.19 0.23 -5.84
CA ILE A 69 7.05 -1.06 -6.52
C ILE A 69 7.70 -0.91 -7.90
N GLY A 70 8.78 -1.66 -8.12
CA GLY A 70 9.56 -1.56 -9.35
C GLY A 70 8.70 -1.71 -10.60
N GLU A 71 8.90 -0.80 -11.55
CA GLU A 71 8.10 -0.64 -12.76
C GLU A 71 7.93 -1.94 -13.56
N ASN A 72 9.00 -2.74 -13.64
CA ASN A 72 8.96 -4.04 -14.31
C ASN A 72 7.95 -4.99 -13.67
N LYS A 73 7.89 -5.06 -12.33
CA LYS A 73 6.92 -5.91 -11.62
C LYS A 73 5.49 -5.42 -11.83
N THR A 74 5.29 -4.11 -11.85
CA THR A 74 3.97 -3.51 -12.10
C THR A 74 3.49 -3.79 -13.52
N ARG A 75 4.37 -3.61 -14.52
CA ARG A 75 4.05 -3.94 -15.92
C ARG A 75 3.79 -5.43 -16.12
N GLU A 76 4.63 -6.30 -15.55
CA GLU A 76 4.42 -7.75 -15.56
C GLU A 76 3.06 -8.13 -14.97
N TRP A 77 2.69 -7.53 -13.83
CA TRP A 77 1.38 -7.75 -13.20
C TRP A 77 0.22 -7.30 -14.10
N MET A 78 0.28 -6.09 -14.66
CA MET A 78 -0.77 -5.56 -15.55
C MET A 78 -0.94 -6.41 -16.82
N HIS A 79 0.15 -6.93 -17.39
CA HIS A 79 0.11 -7.75 -18.60
C HIS A 79 -0.31 -9.20 -18.35
N SER A 80 0.05 -9.77 -17.20
CA SER A 80 -0.27 -11.16 -16.87
C SER A 80 -1.68 -11.34 -16.31
N GLY A 81 -2.42 -10.26 -16.07
CA GLY A 81 -3.69 -10.31 -15.34
C GLY A 81 -3.48 -10.82 -13.91
N GLY A 82 -2.35 -10.42 -13.29
CA GLY A 82 -1.93 -10.92 -12.00
C GLY A 82 -2.99 -10.71 -10.91
N ASP A 83 -2.89 -11.49 -9.85
CA ASP A 83 -3.83 -11.39 -8.73
C ASP A 83 -3.65 -10.04 -8.01
N LEU A 84 -4.68 -9.20 -8.07
CA LEU A 84 -4.65 -7.88 -7.44
C LEU A 84 -4.55 -7.99 -5.91
N SER A 85 -5.03 -9.08 -5.30
CA SER A 85 -4.92 -9.29 -3.86
C SER A 85 -3.47 -9.40 -3.41
N ILE A 86 -2.64 -10.12 -4.17
CA ILE A 86 -1.20 -10.25 -3.92
C ILE A 86 -0.52 -8.88 -4.06
N TYR A 87 -0.88 -8.13 -5.10
CA TYR A 87 -0.33 -6.80 -5.35
C TYR A 87 -0.73 -5.80 -4.25
N THR A 88 -1.98 -5.85 -3.81
CA THR A 88 -2.51 -5.06 -2.69
C THR A 88 -1.77 -5.37 -1.40
N HIS A 89 -1.57 -6.66 -1.10
CA HIS A 89 -0.82 -7.09 0.07
C HIS A 89 0.63 -6.57 0.03
N LEU A 90 1.27 -6.61 -1.14
CA LEU A 90 2.62 -6.08 -1.32
C LEU A 90 2.69 -4.57 -1.04
N ILE A 91 1.72 -3.79 -1.54
CA ILE A 91 1.64 -2.35 -1.26
C ILE A 91 1.55 -2.10 0.25
N ILE A 92 0.64 -2.79 0.94
CA ILE A 92 0.43 -2.62 2.38
C ILE A 92 1.72 -2.96 3.14
N GLN A 93 2.39 -4.06 2.79
CA GLN A 93 3.66 -4.42 3.43
C GLN A 93 4.75 -3.35 3.24
N ARG A 94 4.86 -2.76 2.05
CA ARG A 94 5.85 -1.71 1.78
C ARG A 94 5.55 -0.43 2.55
N GLU A 95 4.30 0.01 2.58
CA GLU A 95 3.91 1.20 3.33
C GLU A 95 4.04 1.01 4.84
N ALA A 96 3.67 -0.17 5.34
CA ALA A 96 3.89 -0.55 6.72
C ALA A 96 5.38 -0.53 7.08
N LEU A 97 6.25 -1.02 6.19
CA LEU A 97 7.71 -0.96 6.38
C LEU A 97 8.21 0.49 6.43
N LYS A 98 7.73 1.37 5.54
CA LYS A 98 8.08 2.80 5.60
C LYS A 98 7.69 3.43 6.93
N VAL A 99 6.47 3.16 7.42
CA VAL A 99 6.00 3.64 8.72
C VAL A 99 6.87 3.11 9.86
N PHE A 100 7.17 1.81 9.85
CA PHE A 100 8.05 1.19 10.83
C PHE A 100 9.43 1.86 10.85
N LEU A 101 10.08 2.00 9.69
CA LEU A 101 11.40 2.61 9.58
C LEU A 101 11.39 4.07 10.06
N ARG A 102 10.35 4.86 9.74
CA ARG A 102 10.23 6.22 10.25
C ARG A 102 10.08 6.26 11.76
N LYS A 103 9.32 5.33 12.37
CA LYS A 103 9.18 5.29 13.82
C LYS A 103 10.47 4.88 14.54
N GLU A 104 11.22 3.93 13.98
CA GLU A 104 12.43 3.39 14.61
C GLU A 104 13.66 4.29 14.37
N PHE A 105 13.74 4.98 13.23
CA PHE A 105 14.93 5.70 12.79
C PHE A 105 14.75 7.20 12.52
N ALA A 106 13.56 7.79 12.72
CA ALA A 106 13.43 9.24 12.76
C ALA A 106 14.04 9.77 14.07
N ARG A 107 15.35 9.95 14.07
CA ARG A 107 16.09 10.80 15.01
C ARG A 107 16.58 12.04 14.29
#